data_AF-A0AAX3NK63-F1
#
_entry.id   AF-A0AAX3NK63-F1
#
_cell.length_a   1.000
_cell.length_b   1.000
_cell.length_c   1.000
_cell.angle_alpha   90.00
_cell.angle_beta   90.00
_cell.angle_gamma   90.00
#
_symmetry.space_group_name_H-M   'P 1'
#
loop_
_entity.id
_entity.type
_entity.pdbx_description
1 polymer ?
#
loop_
_entity_poly.entity_id
_entity_poly.type
_entity_poly.pdbx_seq_one_letter_code
_entity_poly.pdbx_strand_id
1 'polypeptide(L)' 'MSVRRLTYAQKSALLQIVRHGDAYPADGNHRRTYQSLEARGYAEDVGYGRYAITAAGQHALQSDLS' A
#
# COMPACT_ATOMS: atom_id res chain seq x y z
N MET A 1 3.87 13.51 14.40
CA MET A 1 3.57 13.42 12.96
C MET A 1 2.12 13.01 12.80
N SER A 2 1.27 13.82 12.16
CA SER A 2 -0.13 13.47 11.92
C SER A 2 -0.19 12.42 10.81
N VAL A 3 -0.56 11.19 11.14
CA VAL A 3 -0.70 10.11 10.15
C VAL A 3 -1.92 10.44 9.30
N ARG A 4 -1.70 10.91 8.07
CA ARG A 4 -2.79 11.25 7.14
C ARG A 4 -3.60 9.98 6.87
N ARG A 5 -4.93 10.02 6.94
CA ARG A 5 -5.79 8.85 6.65
C ARG A 5 -5.47 8.23 5.30
N LEU A 6 -5.71 6.92 5.17
CA LEU A 6 -5.58 6.25 3.88
C LEU A 6 -6.72 6.71 2.96
N THR A 7 -6.41 6.91 1.68
CA THR A 7 -7.50 7.01 0.68
C THR A 7 -8.11 5.64 0.46
N TYR A 8 -9.32 5.59 -0.11
CA TYR A 8 -9.96 4.33 -0.47
C TYR A 8 -9.07 3.45 -1.36
N ALA A 9 -8.42 4.04 -2.37
CA ALA A 9 -7.49 3.33 -3.25
C ALA A 9 -6.26 2.78 -2.51
N GLN A 10 -5.67 3.57 -1.61
CA GLN A 10 -4.53 3.14 -0.79
C GLN A 10 -4.92 1.99 0.15
N LYS A 11 -6.08 2.09 0.81
CA LYS A 11 -6.61 1.04 1.67
C LYS A 11 -6.85 -0.26 0.88
N SER A 12 -7.49 -0.15 -0.28
CA SER A 12 -7.76 -1.28 -1.17
C SER A 12 -6.47 -1.97 -1.64
N ALA A 13 -5.45 -1.20 -2.03
CA ALA A 13 -4.16 -1.74 -2.44
C ALA A 13 -3.44 -2.46 -1.29
N LEU A 14 -3.38 -1.87 -0.09
CA LEU A 14 -2.76 -2.53 1.07
C LEU A 14 -3.51 -3.81 1.48
N LEU A 15 -4.85 -3.83 1.41
CA LEU A 15 -5.63 -5.05 1.64
C LEU A 15 -5.34 -6.13 0.61
N GLN A 16 -5.13 -5.75 -0.65
CA GLN A 16 -4.75 -6.69 -1.71
C GLN A 16 -3.39 -7.32 -1.42
N ILE A 17 -2.39 -6.52 -1.04
CA ILE A 17 -1.08 -7.01 -0.64
C ILE A 17 -1.21 -7.96 0.56
N VAL A 18 -1.94 -7.58 1.63
CA VAL A 18 -2.12 -8.43 2.82
C VAL A 18 -2.76 -9.77 2.47
N ARG A 19 -3.71 -9.80 1.54
CA ARG A 19 -4.38 -11.03 1.11
C ARG A 19 -3.47 -11.96 0.32
N HIS A 20 -2.54 -11.42 -0.46
CA HIS A 20 -1.74 -12.18 -1.44
C HIS A 20 -0.24 -12.28 -1.09
N GLY A 21 0.21 -11.58 -0.06
CA GLY A 21 1.61 -11.41 0.32
C GLY A 21 2.27 -10.24 -0.42
N ASP A 22 2.09 -10.21 -1.75
CA ASP A 22 2.52 -9.13 -2.63
C ASP A 22 1.48 -8.86 -3.73
N ALA A 23 1.65 -7.76 -4.48
CA ALA A 23 0.72 -7.43 -5.55
C ALA A 23 1.39 -6.69 -6.71
N TYR A 24 0.88 -6.93 -7.91
CA TYR A 24 1.20 -6.14 -9.10
C TYR A 24 0.13 -5.07 -9.33
N PRO A 25 0.51 -3.83 -9.64
CA PRO A 25 -0.44 -2.83 -10.09
C PRO A 25 -1.10 -3.27 -11.40
N ALA A 26 -2.44 -3.33 -11.43
CA ALA A 26 -3.18 -3.83 -12.59
C ALA A 26 -3.13 -2.87 -13.80
N ASP A 27 -2.99 -1.57 -13.56
CA ASP A 27 -2.96 -0.52 -14.58
C ASP A 27 -2.16 0.72 -14.09
N GLY A 28 -2.11 1.76 -14.91
CA GLY A 28 -1.39 3.01 -14.59
C GLY A 28 -1.95 3.77 -13.38
N ASN A 29 -3.24 3.69 -13.11
CA ASN A 29 -3.86 4.34 -11.93
C ASN A 29 -3.54 3.55 -10.66
N HIS A 30 -3.58 2.22 -10.72
CA HIS A 30 -3.07 1.37 -9.66
C HIS A 30 -1.60 1.68 -9.40
N ARG A 31 -0.75 1.79 -10.43
CA ARG A 31 0.68 2.09 -10.26
C ARG A 31 0.91 3.39 -9.49
N ARG A 32 0.18 4.46 -9.80
CA ARG A 32 0.26 5.72 -9.04
C ARG A 32 -0.16 5.54 -7.56
N THR A 33 -1.11 4.65 -7.29
CA THR A 33 -1.53 4.33 -5.91
C THR A 33 -0.41 3.64 -5.14
N TYR A 34 0.24 2.64 -5.74
CA TYR A 34 1.38 1.94 -5.12
C TYR A 34 2.57 2.88 -4.92
N GLN A 35 2.91 3.72 -5.91
CA GLN A 35 3.94 4.77 -5.77
C GLN A 35 3.61 5.77 -4.67
N SER A 36 2.33 6.12 -4.50
CA SER A 36 1.90 6.99 -3.41
C SER A 36 2.04 6.32 -2.04
N LEU A 37 1.83 5.01 -1.94
CA LEU A 37 2.09 4.24 -0.71
C LEU A 37 3.59 4.12 -0.43
N GLU A 38 4.40 3.93 -1.46
CA GLU A 38 5.85 3.89 -1.39
C GLU A 38 6.44 5.21 -0.92
N ALA A 39 5.97 6.35 -1.44
CA ALA A 39 6.33 7.68 -0.96
C ALA A 39 5.95 7.92 0.52
N ARG A 40 4.99 7.16 1.05
CA ARG A 40 4.60 7.17 2.47
C ARG A 40 5.36 6.15 3.31
N GLY A 41 6.19 5.30 2.68
CA GLY A 41 6.88 4.18 3.31
C GLY A 41 5.96 3.04 3.73
N TYR A 42 4.78 2.91 3.13
CA TYR A 42 3.77 1.91 3.51
C TYR A 42 3.79 0.66 2.63
N ALA A 43 4.35 0.77 1.43
CA ALA A 43 4.63 -0.34 0.54
C ALA A 43 6.00 -0.12 -0.09
N GLU A 44 6.61 -1.17 -0.63
CA GLU A 44 7.90 -1.09 -1.31
C GLU A 44 7.89 -1.99 -2.55
N ASP A 45 8.56 -1.55 -3.63
CA ASP A 45 8.80 -2.39 -4.80
C ASP A 45 9.88 -3.43 -4.45
N VAL A 46 9.47 -4.70 -4.39
CA VAL A 46 10.34 -5.85 -4.10
C VAL A 46 10.90 -6.50 -5.37
N GLY A 47 10.82 -5.80 -6.51
CA GLY A 47 11.37 -6.18 -7.80
C GLY A 47 10.30 -6.51 -8.84
N TYR A 48 10.62 -6.22 -10.10
CA TYR A 48 9.77 -6.46 -11.26
C TYR A 48 8.38 -5.78 -11.20
N GLY A 49 8.26 -4.67 -10.45
CA GLY A 49 7.02 -3.92 -10.29
C GLY A 49 6.01 -4.57 -9.34
N ARG A 50 6.50 -5.44 -8.45
CA ARG A 50 5.74 -6.15 -7.44
C ARG A 50 5.89 -5.44 -6.12
N TYR A 51 4.79 -5.16 -5.44
CA TYR A 51 4.79 -4.41 -4.19
C TYR A 51 4.47 -5.29 -2.99
N ALA A 52 5.25 -5.13 -1.92
CA ALA A 52 4.99 -5.72 -0.60
C ALA A 52 4.63 -4.62 0.41
N ILE A 53 3.97 -5.01 1.51
CA ILE A 53 3.56 -4.10 2.57
C ILE A 53 4.68 -3.99 3.60
N THR A 54 4.97 -2.77 4.06
CA THR A 54 5.96 -2.55 5.13
C THR A 54 5.29 -2.66 6.50
N ALA A 55 6.08 -2.77 7.57
CA ALA A 55 5.57 -2.71 8.94
C ALA A 55 4.78 -1.41 9.23
N ALA A 56 5.23 -0.27 8.67
CA ALA A 56 4.54 1.01 8.79
C ALA A 56 3.20 1.02 8.04
N GLY A 57 3.15 0.41 6.86
CA GLY A 57 1.91 0.24 6.09
C GLY A 57 0.91 -0.66 6.80
N GLN A 58 1.39 -1.75 7.42
CA GLN A 58 0.57 -2.64 8.23
C GLN A 58 -0.07 -1.91 9.41
N HIS A 59 0.73 -1.13 10.15
CA HIS A 59 0.23 -0.34 11.28
C HIS A 59 -0.79 0.73 10.83
N ALA A 60 -0.52 1.42 9.71
CA ALA A 60 -1.43 2.41 9.15
C ALA A 60 -2.76 1.78 8.71
N LEU A 61 -2.72 0.61 8.06
CA LEU A 61 -3.92 -0.12 7.66
C LEU A 61 -4.73 -0.59 8.88
N GLN A 62 -4.07 -1.13 9.90
CA GLN A 62 -4.76 -1.59 11.12
C GLN A 62 -5.43 -0.44 11.87
N SER A 63 -4.77 0.72 11.93
CA SER A 63 -5.32 1.94 12.53
C SER A 63 -6.53 2.50 11.77
N ASP A 64 -6.61 2.28 10.45
CA ASP A 64 -7.72 2.73 9.59
C ASP A 64 -8.90 1.73 9.55
N LEU A 65 -8.68 0.50 10.03
CA LEU A 65 -9.72 -0.54 10.16
C LEU A 65 -10.37 -0.57 11.55
N SER A 66 -9.72 0.04 12.54
CA SER A 66 -10.22 0.17 13.91
C SER A 66 -11.17 1.36 14.02
#